data_AF-A0A8C4XM46-F1
#
_entry.id   AF-A0A8C4XM46-F1
#
_cell.length_a   1.000
_cell.length_b   1.000
_cell.length_c   1.000
_cell.angle_alpha   90.00
_cell.angle_beta   90.00
_cell.angle_gamma   90.00
#
_symmetry.space_group_name_H-M   'P 1'
#
loop_
_entity.id
_entity.type
_entity.pdbx_description
1 polymer ?
#
loop_
_entity_poly.entity_id
_entity_poly.type
_entity_poly.pdbx_seq_one_letter_code
_entity_poly.pdbx_strand_id
1 'polypeptide(L)'
;MVAVVRALGWSYVSTLASEGNYGESGVEAFVQSSREAGGLCIAQSIKIPREPRPGEFAKVIGRLMETSTARGVVLFANEDDIRRVLEAATLANLSGHFSWVGSDSWGAKMAPVQGLEDAAHGAITILPKRASVPGFDEYFTSRSLENNRRNLWFHEFWEDDFNCRLPHGGSPGSLTPKCGAGRERIGRDSPYEQEGKVQFVIDAVLAMAHGLHSLMGEACPGGGLCPHMDPPDGRRLLAHIRRVAFNGSAGTPVSFNENGDAPGRYDIFQFQGGNGSGTYRAVGQWVQGLHLQAEEMAWGSNSTSPPPSVCSLPCGPGERKKPVKGVPCCWHCELCGGYQYRADLFTCLPCPSDLQLWQTQ
;
A
#
# COMPACT_ATOMS: atom_id res chain seq x y z
N MET A 1 4.99 6.66 -0.22
CA MET A 1 5.87 5.67 0.45
C MET A 1 7.13 6.29 1.05
N VAL A 2 8.10 6.82 0.27
CA VAL A 2 9.35 7.40 0.82
C VAL A 2 9.09 8.48 1.88
N ALA A 3 8.18 9.41 1.59
CA ALA A 3 7.78 10.44 2.55
C ALA A 3 7.24 9.86 3.86
N VAL A 4 6.44 8.77 3.78
CA VAL A 4 5.87 8.11 4.96
C VAL A 4 6.99 7.51 5.80
N VAL A 5 7.86 6.70 5.20
CA VAL A 5 9.01 6.08 5.88
C VAL A 5 9.87 7.11 6.60
N ARG A 6 10.11 8.26 5.97
CA ARG A 6 10.84 9.37 6.58
C ARG A 6 10.11 10.03 7.75
N ALA A 7 8.80 10.24 7.61
CA ALA A 7 7.99 10.80 8.68
C ALA A 7 7.93 9.89 9.92
N LEU A 8 8.10 8.58 9.73
CA LEU A 8 8.24 7.61 10.82
C LEU A 8 9.64 7.62 11.49
N GLY A 9 10.58 8.43 10.99
CA GLY A 9 11.94 8.50 11.50
C GLY A 9 12.80 7.29 11.14
N TRP A 10 12.39 6.48 10.16
CA TRP A 10 13.15 5.30 9.73
C TRP A 10 14.23 5.67 8.71
N SER A 11 15.40 5.05 8.85
CA SER A 11 16.55 5.25 7.96
C SER A 11 17.09 3.96 7.36
N TYR A 12 16.56 2.81 7.77
CA TYR A 12 16.97 1.49 7.28
C TYR A 12 15.76 0.58 7.17
N VAL A 13 15.36 0.21 5.95
CA VAL A 13 14.13 -0.55 5.69
C VAL A 13 14.37 -1.71 4.73
N SER A 14 13.54 -2.75 4.82
CA SER A 14 13.50 -3.82 3.82
C SER A 14 12.37 -3.56 2.83
N THR A 15 12.51 -4.04 1.60
CA THR A 15 11.44 -3.98 0.58
C THR A 15 11.04 -5.36 0.13
N LEU A 16 9.75 -5.59 -0.05
CA LEU A 16 9.19 -6.84 -0.54
C LEU A 16 8.27 -6.57 -1.74
N ALA A 17 8.53 -7.25 -2.85
CA ALA A 17 7.77 -7.10 -4.09
C ALA A 17 7.18 -8.44 -4.55
N SER A 18 5.92 -8.44 -4.98
CA SER A 18 5.40 -9.52 -5.81
C SER A 18 6.02 -9.44 -7.21
N GLU A 19 6.43 -10.58 -7.76
CA GLU A 19 6.95 -10.67 -9.11
C GLU A 19 5.90 -10.20 -10.13
N GLY A 20 6.36 -9.33 -11.03
CA GLY A 20 5.53 -8.68 -12.04
C GLY A 20 5.69 -7.17 -12.04
N ASN A 21 5.07 -6.53 -13.04
CA ASN A 21 5.30 -5.12 -13.33
C ASN A 21 4.92 -4.19 -12.18
N TYR A 22 3.89 -4.51 -11.39
CA TYR A 22 3.45 -3.69 -10.27
C TYR A 22 4.49 -3.68 -9.12
N GLY A 23 4.86 -4.86 -8.62
CA GLY A 23 5.75 -4.98 -7.47
C GLY A 23 7.18 -4.55 -7.76
N GLU A 24 7.74 -5.03 -8.88
CA GLU A 24 9.12 -4.75 -9.27
C GLU A 24 9.33 -3.26 -9.60
N SER A 25 8.48 -2.67 -10.44
CA SER A 25 8.58 -1.25 -10.78
C SER A 25 8.32 -0.35 -9.57
N GLY A 26 7.41 -0.76 -8.67
CA GLY A 26 7.12 -0.03 -7.44
C GLY A 26 8.33 0.02 -6.50
N VAL A 27 9.01 -1.12 -6.29
CA VAL A 27 10.24 -1.17 -5.50
C VAL A 27 11.38 -0.44 -6.18
N GLU A 28 11.56 -0.57 -7.50
CA GLU A 28 12.60 0.16 -8.24
C GLU A 28 12.43 1.67 -8.09
N ALA A 29 11.21 2.18 -8.31
CA ALA A 29 10.88 3.59 -8.12
C ALA A 29 11.10 4.04 -6.66
N PHE A 30 10.76 3.20 -5.69
CA PHE A 30 10.99 3.47 -4.27
C PHE A 30 12.49 3.54 -3.95
N VAL A 31 13.29 2.60 -4.43
CA VAL A 31 14.75 2.57 -4.23
C VAL A 31 15.39 3.80 -4.85
N GLN A 32 15.01 4.15 -6.08
CA GLN A 32 15.53 5.32 -6.78
C GLN A 32 15.17 6.61 -6.05
N SER A 33 13.90 6.79 -5.68
CA SER A 33 13.43 7.94 -4.92
C SER A 33 14.10 8.05 -3.54
N SER A 34 14.40 6.91 -2.90
CA SER A 34 15.09 6.88 -1.61
C SER A 34 16.55 7.36 -1.74
N ARG A 35 17.23 7.00 -2.83
CA ARG A 35 18.60 7.45 -3.13
C ARG A 35 18.65 8.95 -3.42
N GLU A 36 17.74 9.45 -4.26
CA GLU A 36 17.66 10.86 -4.63
C GLU A 36 17.37 11.75 -3.42
N ALA A 37 16.46 11.29 -2.57
CA ALA A 37 16.11 12.03 -1.38
C ALA A 37 17.24 11.98 -0.32
N GLY A 38 18.00 10.88 -0.25
CA GLY A 38 19.09 10.65 0.72
C GLY A 38 18.63 10.14 2.09
N GLY A 39 19.55 9.65 2.93
CA GLY A 39 19.25 9.33 4.34
C GLY A 39 18.35 8.10 4.59
N LEU A 40 17.95 7.35 3.56
CA LEU A 40 17.22 6.10 3.67
C LEU A 40 17.98 4.99 2.92
N CYS A 41 18.37 3.94 3.65
CA CYS A 41 19.05 2.78 3.09
C CYS A 41 18.11 1.57 3.02
N ILE A 42 18.29 0.78 1.97
CA ILE A 42 17.56 -0.46 1.77
C ILE A 42 18.42 -1.61 2.28
N ALA A 43 17.94 -2.28 3.33
CA ALA A 43 18.62 -3.41 3.96
C ALA A 43 18.68 -4.60 3.00
N GLN A 44 17.53 -4.90 2.41
CA GLN A 44 17.40 -5.92 1.39
C GLN A 44 16.14 -5.68 0.56
N SER A 45 16.19 -6.18 -0.68
CA SER A 45 15.04 -6.26 -1.56
C SER A 45 14.74 -7.73 -1.83
N ILE A 46 13.60 -8.19 -1.35
CA ILE A 46 13.14 -9.57 -1.53
C ILE A 46 12.03 -9.55 -2.58
N LYS A 47 12.06 -10.56 -3.47
CA LYS A 47 11.03 -10.79 -4.48
C LYS A 47 10.27 -12.07 -4.15
N ILE A 48 8.94 -11.99 -4.20
CA ILE A 48 8.03 -13.13 -4.08
C ILE A 48 7.74 -13.63 -5.50
N PRO A 49 8.06 -14.89 -5.84
CA PRO A 49 7.74 -15.45 -7.15
C PRO A 49 6.24 -15.44 -7.44
N ARG A 50 5.84 -15.33 -8.71
CA ARG A 50 4.42 -15.29 -9.13
C ARG A 50 3.64 -16.53 -8.71
N GLU A 51 4.31 -17.68 -8.69
CA GLU A 51 3.78 -18.96 -8.23
C GLU A 51 4.66 -19.49 -7.08
N PRO A 52 4.44 -19.00 -5.85
CA PRO A 52 5.28 -19.35 -4.73
C PRO A 52 5.06 -20.81 -4.32
N ARG A 53 6.16 -21.56 -4.20
CA ARG A 53 6.13 -22.96 -3.73
C ARG A 53 5.83 -23.02 -2.22
N PRO A 54 5.33 -24.15 -1.71
CA PRO A 54 5.19 -24.35 -0.27
C PRO A 54 6.50 -24.04 0.48
N GLY A 55 6.43 -23.24 1.53
CA GLY A 55 7.58 -22.82 2.34
C GLY A 55 8.34 -21.59 1.82
N GLU A 56 7.98 -21.02 0.65
CA GLU A 56 8.67 -19.83 0.14
C GLU A 56 8.48 -18.60 1.05
N PHE A 57 7.28 -18.40 1.58
CA PHE A 57 7.01 -17.32 2.54
C PHE A 57 7.80 -17.47 3.85
N ALA A 58 8.04 -18.70 4.31
CA ALA A 58 8.90 -18.93 5.47
C ALA A 58 10.35 -18.52 5.20
N LYS A 59 10.86 -18.74 3.97
CA LYS A 59 12.18 -18.23 3.56
C LYS A 59 12.20 -16.71 3.48
N VAL A 60 11.13 -16.07 3.00
CA VAL A 60 11.01 -14.61 2.96
C VAL A 60 11.17 -14.04 4.37
N ILE A 61 10.45 -14.58 5.36
CA ILE A 61 10.57 -14.17 6.76
C ILE A 61 11.97 -14.46 7.32
N GLY A 62 12.55 -15.62 7.00
CA GLY A 62 13.92 -15.97 7.38
C GLY A 62 14.94 -14.96 6.86
N ARG A 63 14.82 -14.54 5.60
CA ARG A 63 15.66 -13.50 4.98
C ARG A 63 15.45 -12.15 5.65
N LEU A 64 14.20 -11.75 5.93
CA LEU A 64 13.91 -10.51 6.68
C LEU A 64 14.63 -10.48 8.04
N MET A 65 14.71 -11.62 8.71
CA MET A 65 15.42 -11.76 9.99
C MET A 65 16.95 -11.69 9.90
N GLU A 66 17.56 -11.94 8.73
CA GLU A 66 19.00 -11.71 8.53
C GLU A 66 19.37 -10.23 8.77
N THR A 67 18.43 -9.33 8.52
CA THR A 67 18.53 -7.89 8.81
C THR A 67 17.51 -7.46 9.87
N SER A 68 17.52 -8.12 11.04
CA SER A 68 16.53 -7.90 12.12
C SER A 68 16.42 -6.46 12.66
N THR A 69 17.43 -5.61 12.41
CA THR A 69 17.39 -4.18 12.75
C THR A 69 16.53 -3.36 11.78
N ALA A 70 16.28 -3.86 10.58
CA ALA A 70 15.34 -3.30 9.60
C ALA A 70 13.90 -3.72 9.95
N ARG A 71 13.36 -3.09 11.00
CA ARG A 71 11.99 -3.33 11.51
C ARG A 71 10.91 -2.93 10.50
N GLY A 72 11.16 -1.86 9.74
CA GLY A 72 10.26 -1.34 8.71
C GLY A 72 10.36 -2.12 7.42
N VAL A 73 9.23 -2.64 6.94
CA VAL A 73 9.13 -3.40 5.68
C VAL A 73 8.14 -2.73 4.75
N VAL A 74 8.62 -2.31 3.57
CA VAL A 74 7.82 -1.66 2.52
C VAL A 74 7.34 -2.72 1.53
N LEU A 75 6.02 -2.83 1.38
CA LEU A 75 5.36 -3.89 0.61
C LEU A 75 4.74 -3.31 -0.67
N PHE A 76 5.21 -3.80 -1.82
CA PHE A 76 4.58 -3.67 -3.13
C PHE A 76 4.18 -5.07 -3.60
N ALA A 77 3.17 -5.64 -2.94
CA ALA A 77 2.76 -7.02 -3.15
C ALA A 77 1.24 -7.11 -3.36
N ASN A 78 0.78 -8.18 -3.99
CA ASN A 78 -0.65 -8.43 -4.19
C ASN A 78 -1.32 -8.83 -2.87
N GLU A 79 -2.65 -8.74 -2.81
CA GLU A 79 -3.46 -9.01 -1.62
C GLU A 79 -3.17 -10.41 -1.02
N ASP A 80 -3.16 -11.45 -1.86
CA ASP A 80 -2.87 -12.83 -1.44
C ASP A 80 -1.46 -13.00 -0.86
N ASP A 81 -0.47 -12.35 -1.49
CA ASP A 81 0.92 -12.42 -1.05
C ASP A 81 1.11 -11.70 0.29
N ILE A 82 0.47 -10.54 0.48
CA ILE A 82 0.47 -9.81 1.75
C ILE A 82 -0.09 -10.71 2.85
N ARG A 83 -1.25 -11.32 2.63
CA ARG A 83 -1.87 -12.23 3.60
C ARG A 83 -0.91 -13.36 3.98
N ARG A 84 -0.31 -14.04 3.00
CA ARG A 84 0.61 -15.16 3.23
C ARG A 84 1.90 -14.75 3.93
N VAL A 85 2.39 -13.53 3.71
CA VAL A 85 3.53 -12.97 4.44
C VAL A 85 3.16 -12.73 5.91
N LEU A 86 1.98 -12.18 6.19
CA LEU A 86 1.49 -12.01 7.55
C LEU A 86 1.28 -13.35 8.25
N GLU A 87 0.70 -14.35 7.58
CA GLU A 87 0.58 -15.73 8.08
C GLU A 87 1.94 -16.32 8.44
N ALA A 88 2.94 -16.19 7.55
CA ALA A 88 4.29 -16.68 7.81
C ALA A 88 4.97 -15.96 8.98
N ALA A 89 4.76 -14.65 9.14
CA ALA A 89 5.28 -13.90 10.28
C ALA A 89 4.65 -14.35 11.60
N THR A 90 3.34 -14.59 11.62
CA THR A 90 2.61 -15.14 12.78
C THR A 90 3.11 -16.54 13.14
N LEU A 91 3.24 -17.43 12.14
CA LEU A 91 3.76 -18.79 12.34
C LEU A 91 5.20 -18.82 12.88
N ALA A 92 6.00 -17.80 12.56
CA ALA A 92 7.35 -17.63 13.08
C ALA A 92 7.41 -16.97 14.46
N ASN A 93 6.28 -16.65 15.09
CA ASN A 93 6.17 -15.87 16.34
C ASN A 93 6.85 -14.49 16.24
N LEU A 94 6.75 -13.85 15.07
CA LEU A 94 7.31 -12.52 14.80
C LEU A 94 6.23 -11.44 14.71
N SER A 95 5.03 -11.70 15.22
CA SER A 95 3.98 -10.70 15.37
C SER A 95 4.49 -9.51 16.20
N GLY A 96 4.30 -8.29 15.70
CA GLY A 96 4.86 -7.07 16.32
C GLY A 96 6.38 -6.87 16.16
N HIS A 97 7.09 -7.82 15.54
CA HIS A 97 8.49 -7.60 15.18
C HIS A 97 8.57 -6.57 14.04
N PHE A 98 7.97 -6.90 12.90
CA PHE A 98 8.00 -6.02 11.74
C PHE A 98 6.90 -4.97 11.80
N SER A 99 7.17 -3.81 11.22
CA SER A 99 6.20 -2.75 10.97
C SER A 99 6.04 -2.58 9.47
N TRP A 100 4.81 -2.74 9.01
CA TRP A 100 4.50 -2.84 7.58
C TRP A 100 4.10 -1.49 6.99
N VAL A 101 4.58 -1.18 5.79
CA VAL A 101 4.09 -0.08 4.98
C VAL A 101 3.61 -0.63 3.63
N GLY A 102 2.31 -0.75 3.47
CA GLY A 102 1.65 -1.35 2.31
C GLY A 102 1.27 -0.35 1.23
N SER A 103 1.44 -0.76 -0.03
CA SER A 103 0.92 -0.06 -1.21
C SER A 103 -0.61 -0.16 -1.36
N ASP A 104 -1.18 0.39 -2.44
CA ASP A 104 -2.64 0.47 -2.66
C ASP A 104 -3.32 -0.87 -2.97
N SER A 105 -2.54 -1.90 -3.28
CA SER A 105 -3.02 -3.28 -3.33
C SER A 105 -3.55 -3.78 -1.98
N TRP A 106 -2.93 -3.34 -0.87
CA TRP A 106 -3.44 -3.57 0.49
C TRP A 106 -4.59 -2.60 0.77
N GLY A 107 -4.31 -1.30 0.67
CA GLY A 107 -5.31 -0.28 0.94
C GLY A 107 -5.91 -0.41 2.35
N ALA A 108 -7.23 -0.26 2.45
CA ALA A 108 -7.99 -0.40 3.70
C ALA A 108 -8.83 -1.70 3.75
N LYS A 109 -8.39 -2.76 3.05
CA LYS A 109 -9.14 -4.02 2.94
C LYS A 109 -8.92 -4.92 4.15
N MET A 110 -10.00 -5.53 4.66
CA MET A 110 -9.93 -6.47 5.78
C MET A 110 -9.46 -7.87 5.39
N ALA A 111 -9.69 -8.30 4.14
CA ALA A 111 -9.35 -9.65 3.66
C ALA A 111 -7.89 -10.10 3.93
N PRO A 112 -6.85 -9.28 3.67
CA PRO A 112 -5.47 -9.68 3.95
C PRO A 112 -5.10 -9.73 5.45
N VAL A 113 -5.88 -9.10 6.33
CA VAL A 113 -5.58 -9.00 7.77
C VAL A 113 -6.50 -9.84 8.65
N GLN A 114 -7.60 -10.36 8.11
CA GLN A 114 -8.58 -11.13 8.86
C GLN A 114 -7.95 -12.40 9.47
N GLY A 115 -7.99 -12.50 10.80
CA GLY A 115 -7.36 -13.56 11.59
C GLY A 115 -5.85 -13.37 11.81
N LEU A 116 -5.29 -12.24 11.39
CA LEU A 116 -3.86 -11.89 11.44
C LEU A 116 -3.65 -10.48 12.03
N GLU A 117 -4.62 -10.02 12.82
CA GLU A 117 -4.70 -8.64 13.31
C GLU A 117 -3.46 -8.26 14.14
N ASP A 118 -2.95 -9.19 14.95
CA ASP A 118 -1.76 -8.96 15.78
C ASP A 118 -0.48 -8.79 14.94
N ALA A 119 -0.40 -9.48 13.79
CA ALA A 119 0.73 -9.33 12.87
C ALA A 119 0.63 -8.04 12.04
N ALA A 120 -0.59 -7.60 11.73
CA ALA A 120 -0.87 -6.38 10.97
C ALA A 120 -0.93 -5.11 11.84
N HIS A 121 -0.89 -5.23 13.17
CA HIS A 121 -1.02 -4.09 14.08
C HIS A 121 -0.02 -2.97 13.76
N GLY A 122 -0.53 -1.74 13.64
CA GLY A 122 0.29 -0.56 13.35
C GLY A 122 0.76 -0.48 11.90
N ALA A 123 0.35 -1.39 11.01
CA ALA A 123 0.64 -1.31 9.59
C ALA A 123 0.08 -0.01 9.01
N ILE A 124 0.88 0.69 8.21
CA ILE A 124 0.44 1.85 7.45
C ILE A 124 0.19 1.42 6.02
N THR A 125 -0.93 1.83 5.46
CA THR A 125 -1.25 1.57 4.07
C THR A 125 -1.62 2.87 3.37
N ILE A 126 -1.46 2.88 2.05
CA ILE A 126 -1.89 4.00 1.22
C ILE A 126 -3.03 3.56 0.32
N LEU A 127 -3.92 4.48 0.01
CA LEU A 127 -4.96 4.25 -0.99
C LEU A 127 -5.13 5.53 -1.81
N PRO A 128 -5.29 5.45 -3.14
CA PRO A 128 -5.70 6.61 -3.92
C PRO A 128 -6.94 7.23 -3.30
N LYS A 129 -6.92 8.56 -3.14
CA LYS A 129 -8.00 9.33 -2.52
C LYS A 129 -9.28 9.06 -3.29
N ARG A 130 -10.26 8.51 -2.59
CA ARG A 130 -11.51 8.00 -3.16
C ARG A 130 -12.71 8.61 -2.46
N ALA A 131 -13.82 8.68 -3.17
CA ALA A 131 -15.12 8.92 -2.59
C ALA A 131 -16.09 7.84 -3.05
N SER A 132 -16.95 7.39 -2.15
CA SER A 132 -18.00 6.44 -2.49
C SER A 132 -18.96 7.07 -3.51
N VAL A 133 -19.39 6.29 -4.49
CA VAL A 133 -20.35 6.71 -5.51
C VAL A 133 -21.73 6.15 -5.15
N PRO A 134 -22.65 6.96 -4.56
CA PRO A 134 -23.91 6.42 -4.02
C PRO A 134 -24.79 5.76 -5.08
N GLY A 135 -24.80 6.31 -6.31
CA GLY A 135 -25.55 5.72 -7.42
C GLY A 135 -25.06 4.33 -7.82
N PHE A 136 -23.78 4.01 -7.56
CA PHE A 136 -23.27 2.65 -7.76
C PHE A 136 -23.76 1.70 -6.67
N ASP A 137 -23.80 2.15 -5.41
CA ASP A 137 -24.30 1.35 -4.29
C ASP A 137 -25.77 0.97 -4.51
N GLU A 138 -26.61 1.93 -4.89
CA GLU A 138 -28.02 1.70 -5.24
C GLU A 138 -28.17 0.73 -6.43
N TYR A 139 -27.34 0.91 -7.47
CA TYR A 139 -27.35 0.02 -8.64
C TYR A 139 -26.94 -1.40 -8.28
N PHE A 140 -25.86 -1.58 -7.50
CA PHE A 140 -25.28 -2.88 -7.19
C PHE A 140 -26.15 -3.66 -6.20
N THR A 141 -26.58 -3.01 -5.11
CA THR A 141 -27.44 -3.66 -4.08
C THR A 141 -28.83 -4.02 -4.60
N SER A 142 -29.32 -3.33 -5.64
CA SER A 142 -30.58 -3.68 -6.30
C SER A 142 -30.47 -4.86 -7.28
N ARG A 143 -29.26 -5.38 -7.57
CA ARG A 143 -29.09 -6.52 -8.48
C ARG A 143 -29.62 -7.82 -7.86
N SER A 144 -30.24 -8.64 -8.70
CA SER A 144 -30.70 -9.99 -8.37
C SER A 144 -30.47 -10.91 -9.56
N LEU A 145 -30.50 -12.21 -9.32
CA LEU A 145 -30.39 -13.24 -10.37
C LEU A 145 -31.45 -13.08 -11.48
N GLU A 146 -32.60 -12.49 -11.15
CA GLU A 146 -33.68 -12.25 -12.12
C GLU A 146 -33.39 -11.07 -13.05
N ASN A 147 -32.82 -9.98 -12.49
CA ASN A 147 -32.66 -8.71 -13.19
C ASN A 147 -31.28 -8.50 -13.83
N ASN A 148 -30.29 -9.34 -13.50
CA ASN A 148 -28.93 -9.24 -14.02
C ASN A 148 -28.56 -10.44 -14.89
N ARG A 149 -29.12 -10.50 -16.10
CA ARG A 149 -28.83 -11.57 -17.08
C ARG A 149 -27.66 -11.24 -18.02
N ARG A 150 -27.15 -10.01 -17.97
CA ARG A 150 -26.06 -9.55 -18.85
C ARG A 150 -24.70 -10.04 -18.39
N ASN A 151 -24.50 -10.17 -17.08
CA ASN A 151 -23.24 -10.62 -16.52
C ASN A 151 -23.25 -12.14 -16.32
N LEU A 152 -22.44 -12.84 -17.12
CA LEU A 152 -22.34 -14.29 -17.08
C LEU A 152 -21.80 -14.82 -15.74
N TRP A 153 -20.92 -14.07 -15.09
CA TRP A 153 -20.29 -14.46 -13.82
C TRP A 153 -21.14 -14.12 -12.58
N PHE A 154 -22.34 -13.56 -12.78
CA PHE A 154 -23.17 -13.12 -11.67
C PHE A 154 -23.76 -14.30 -10.89
N HIS A 155 -23.89 -15.46 -11.52
CA HIS A 155 -24.35 -16.68 -10.87
C HIS A 155 -23.30 -17.21 -9.89
N GLU A 156 -22.04 -17.30 -10.33
CA GLU A 156 -20.90 -17.74 -9.51
C GLU A 156 -20.63 -16.77 -8.37
N PHE A 157 -20.70 -15.45 -8.64
CA PHE A 157 -20.62 -14.42 -7.60
C PHE A 157 -21.70 -14.63 -6.53
N TRP A 158 -22.95 -14.90 -6.94
CA TRP A 158 -24.06 -15.08 -6.00
C TRP A 158 -23.88 -16.32 -5.12
N GLU A 159 -23.39 -17.42 -5.69
CA GLU A 159 -23.09 -18.64 -4.94
C GLU A 159 -21.99 -18.42 -3.88
N ASP A 160 -20.94 -17.68 -4.23
CA ASP A 160 -19.82 -17.35 -3.34
C ASP A 160 -20.24 -16.35 -2.23
N ASP A 161 -20.89 -15.24 -2.60
CA ASP A 161 -21.28 -14.16 -1.68
C ASP A 161 -22.26 -14.63 -0.60
N PHE A 162 -23.22 -15.48 -0.97
CA PHE A 162 -24.22 -16.04 -0.04
C PHE A 162 -23.86 -17.44 0.50
N ASN A 163 -22.69 -17.99 0.13
CA ASN A 163 -22.27 -19.35 0.49
C ASN A 163 -23.35 -20.42 0.22
N CYS A 164 -23.99 -20.34 -0.95
CA CYS A 164 -25.11 -21.20 -1.34
C CYS A 164 -24.93 -21.78 -2.74
N ARG A 165 -25.70 -22.81 -3.11
CA ARG A 165 -25.71 -23.36 -4.49
C ARG A 165 -27.03 -23.16 -5.20
N LEU A 166 -26.96 -22.74 -6.46
CA LEU A 166 -28.09 -22.57 -7.34
C LEU A 166 -28.62 -23.93 -7.82
N PRO A 167 -29.93 -24.04 -8.12
CA PRO A 167 -30.57 -25.32 -8.40
C PRO A 167 -30.01 -26.06 -9.64
N HIS A 168 -29.27 -25.36 -10.51
CA HIS A 168 -28.82 -25.87 -11.81
C HIS A 168 -27.34 -26.30 -11.81
N GLY A 169 -26.58 -26.06 -10.73
CA GLY A 169 -25.13 -26.33 -10.64
C GLY A 169 -24.71 -27.40 -9.61
N GLY A 170 -25.65 -28.03 -8.91
CA GLY A 170 -25.36 -28.96 -7.82
C GLY A 170 -25.28 -30.43 -8.24
N SER A 171 -24.14 -31.10 -7.97
CA SER A 171 -24.12 -32.56 -7.88
C SER A 171 -25.00 -33.04 -6.71
N PRO A 172 -25.79 -34.13 -6.87
CA PRO A 172 -26.56 -34.70 -5.77
C PRO A 172 -25.62 -35.14 -4.65
N GLY A 173 -25.70 -34.52 -3.47
CA GLY A 173 -24.91 -34.89 -2.28
C GLY A 173 -24.06 -33.77 -1.66
N SER A 174 -24.11 -32.53 -2.16
CA SER A 174 -23.43 -31.41 -1.51
C SER A 174 -24.17 -30.96 -0.23
N LEU A 175 -23.41 -30.79 0.86
CA LEU A 175 -23.89 -30.27 2.16
C LEU A 175 -24.17 -28.75 2.15
N THR A 176 -23.85 -28.05 1.06
CA THR A 176 -24.07 -26.60 0.94
C THR A 176 -25.56 -26.26 0.84
N PRO A 177 -26.05 -25.23 1.56
CA PRO A 177 -27.45 -24.82 1.48
C PRO A 177 -27.83 -24.38 0.06
N LYS A 178 -29.07 -24.66 -0.35
CA LYS A 178 -29.61 -24.17 -1.62
C LYS A 178 -29.90 -22.68 -1.50
N CYS A 179 -29.54 -21.90 -2.51
CA CYS A 179 -29.94 -20.50 -2.56
C CYS A 179 -31.48 -20.40 -2.58
N GLY A 180 -32.03 -19.49 -1.78
CA GLY A 180 -33.45 -19.22 -1.59
C GLY A 180 -34.08 -18.50 -2.78
N ALA A 181 -34.02 -19.09 -3.97
CA ALA A 181 -34.74 -18.67 -5.18
C ALA A 181 -34.75 -17.13 -5.44
N GLY A 182 -33.66 -16.42 -5.12
CA GLY A 182 -33.51 -14.99 -5.39
C GLY A 182 -34.15 -14.04 -4.35
N ARG A 183 -34.45 -14.52 -3.14
CA ARG A 183 -34.95 -13.67 -2.04
C ARG A 183 -33.82 -12.93 -1.32
N GLU A 184 -32.60 -13.42 -1.45
CA GLU A 184 -31.41 -12.84 -0.86
C GLU A 184 -31.12 -11.47 -1.50
N ARG A 185 -30.59 -10.54 -0.69
CA ARG A 185 -30.26 -9.18 -1.10
C ARG A 185 -28.86 -8.82 -0.64
N ILE A 186 -28.06 -8.33 -1.58
CA ILE A 186 -26.70 -7.84 -1.32
C ILE A 186 -26.77 -6.66 -0.34
N GLY A 187 -25.93 -6.68 0.69
CA GLY A 187 -25.90 -5.67 1.75
C GLY A 187 -26.92 -5.87 2.88
N ARG A 188 -27.95 -6.72 2.68
CA ARG A 188 -28.88 -7.12 3.75
C ARG A 188 -28.55 -8.51 4.28
N ASP A 189 -28.40 -9.47 3.38
CA ASP A 189 -28.16 -10.88 3.72
C ASP A 189 -26.69 -11.29 3.46
N SER A 190 -25.90 -10.42 2.83
CA SER A 190 -24.45 -10.53 2.66
C SER A 190 -23.77 -9.19 2.99
N PRO A 191 -22.52 -9.20 3.49
CA PRO A 191 -21.78 -7.97 3.76
C PRO A 191 -21.46 -7.25 2.45
N TYR A 192 -21.70 -5.93 2.42
CA TYR A 192 -21.37 -5.10 1.26
C TYR A 192 -20.55 -3.89 1.69
N GLU A 193 -19.38 -3.74 1.08
CA GLU A 193 -18.57 -2.53 1.11
C GLU A 193 -18.17 -2.21 -0.33
N GLN A 194 -18.38 -0.95 -0.74
CA GLN A 194 -17.99 -0.53 -2.08
C GLN A 194 -16.47 -0.60 -2.23
N GLU A 195 -16.00 -1.32 -3.25
CA GLU A 195 -14.57 -1.29 -3.57
C GLU A 195 -14.17 0.11 -4.03
N GLY A 196 -13.12 0.64 -3.44
CA GLY A 196 -12.72 2.02 -3.62
C GLY A 196 -12.13 2.42 -4.95
N LYS A 197 -11.91 1.44 -5.83
CA LYS A 197 -11.47 1.72 -7.19
C LYS A 197 -12.64 1.92 -8.15
N VAL A 198 -13.89 1.74 -7.69
CA VAL A 198 -15.11 1.94 -8.48
C VAL A 198 -15.18 3.33 -9.11
N GLN A 199 -14.88 4.39 -8.34
CA GLN A 199 -14.86 5.76 -8.86
C GLN A 199 -13.94 5.88 -10.09
N PHE A 200 -12.71 5.35 -10.01
CA PHE A 200 -11.74 5.46 -11.10
C PHE A 200 -12.20 4.71 -12.36
N VAL A 201 -12.90 3.59 -12.21
CA VAL A 201 -13.47 2.85 -13.35
C VAL A 201 -14.57 3.65 -14.02
N ILE A 202 -15.48 4.26 -13.26
CA ILE A 202 -16.54 5.12 -13.79
C ILE A 202 -15.92 6.33 -14.50
N ASP A 203 -14.99 7.00 -13.84
CA ASP A 203 -14.31 8.19 -14.38
C ASP A 203 -13.50 7.86 -15.64
N ALA A 204 -12.91 6.66 -15.76
CA ALA A 204 -12.23 6.21 -16.98
C ALA A 204 -13.20 6.04 -18.16
N VAL A 205 -14.39 5.46 -17.92
CA VAL A 205 -15.44 5.34 -18.95
C VAL A 205 -15.94 6.73 -19.35
N LEU A 206 -16.14 7.63 -18.39
CA LEU A 206 -16.54 9.01 -18.66
C LEU A 206 -15.46 9.77 -19.45
N ALA A 207 -14.17 9.57 -19.15
CA ALA A 207 -13.08 10.19 -19.90
C ALA A 207 -13.11 9.77 -21.39
N MET A 208 -13.35 8.48 -21.66
CA MET A 208 -13.54 7.98 -23.03
C MET A 208 -14.77 8.60 -23.68
N ALA A 209 -15.90 8.68 -22.97
CA ALA A 209 -17.13 9.28 -23.48
C ALA A 209 -16.97 10.77 -23.80
N HIS A 210 -16.32 11.55 -22.94
CA HIS A 210 -15.98 12.95 -23.16
C HIS A 210 -15.02 13.11 -24.35
N GLY A 211 -14.01 12.23 -24.48
CA GLY A 211 -13.10 12.23 -25.62
C GLY A 211 -13.82 11.98 -26.95
N LEU A 212 -14.71 10.98 -27.00
CA LEU A 212 -15.55 10.70 -28.16
C LEU A 212 -16.51 11.85 -28.48
N HIS A 213 -17.14 12.44 -27.45
CA HIS A 213 -18.04 13.58 -27.62
C HIS A 213 -17.30 14.79 -28.20
N SER A 214 -16.09 15.08 -27.71
CA SER A 214 -15.24 16.15 -28.22
C SER A 214 -14.83 15.91 -29.68
N LEU A 215 -14.43 14.68 -30.03
CA LEU A 215 -14.09 14.33 -31.40
C LEU A 215 -15.32 14.41 -32.34
N MET A 216 -16.49 13.96 -31.87
CA MET A 216 -17.74 14.04 -32.64
C MET A 216 -18.15 15.49 -32.91
N GLY A 217 -17.99 16.39 -31.95
CA GLY A 217 -18.26 17.82 -32.14
C GLY A 217 -17.37 18.47 -33.21
N GLU A 218 -16.12 18.00 -33.34
CA GLU A 218 -15.17 18.48 -34.36
C GLU A 218 -15.41 17.82 -35.73
N ALA A 219 -15.64 16.51 -35.75
CA ALA A 219 -15.73 15.72 -36.98
C ALA A 219 -17.14 15.69 -37.61
N CYS A 220 -18.19 15.89 -36.81
CA CYS A 220 -19.59 15.76 -37.22
C CYS A 220 -20.41 17.00 -36.78
N PRO A 221 -20.24 18.18 -37.40
CA PRO A 221 -20.93 19.41 -37.00
C PRO A 221 -22.46 19.37 -37.16
N GLY A 222 -23.00 18.41 -37.91
CA GLY A 222 -24.44 18.15 -38.03
C GLY A 222 -25.05 17.37 -36.86
N GLY A 223 -24.24 16.95 -35.88
CA GLY A 223 -24.66 16.10 -34.77
C GLY A 223 -24.82 14.63 -35.16
N GLY A 224 -24.76 13.75 -34.16
CA GLY A 224 -24.86 12.30 -34.36
C GLY A 224 -23.60 11.66 -34.94
N LEU A 225 -23.72 10.37 -35.27
CA LEU A 225 -22.62 9.58 -35.82
C LEU A 225 -22.51 9.84 -37.33
N CYS A 226 -21.31 10.24 -37.79
CA CYS A 226 -21.02 10.47 -39.20
C CYS A 226 -19.91 9.52 -39.71
N PRO A 227 -19.66 9.42 -41.03
CA PRO A 227 -18.66 8.50 -41.59
C PRO A 227 -17.23 8.68 -41.04
N HIS A 228 -16.90 9.85 -40.50
CA HIS A 228 -15.61 10.10 -39.85
C HIS A 228 -15.46 9.46 -38.46
N MET A 229 -16.54 8.90 -37.92
CA MET A 229 -16.60 8.24 -36.61
C MET A 229 -16.80 6.72 -36.72
N ASP A 230 -16.75 6.14 -37.93
CA ASP A 230 -16.99 4.71 -38.17
C ASP A 230 -15.90 4.05 -39.04
N PRO A 231 -14.77 3.59 -38.44
CA PRO A 231 -14.34 3.86 -37.07
C PRO A 231 -13.63 5.22 -36.93
N PRO A 232 -13.54 5.80 -35.72
CA PRO A 232 -12.82 7.03 -35.50
C PRO A 232 -11.30 6.83 -35.66
N ASP A 233 -10.59 7.86 -36.13
CA ASP A 233 -9.12 7.85 -36.12
C ASP A 233 -8.61 7.82 -34.66
N GLY A 234 -7.95 6.71 -34.30
CA GLY A 234 -7.45 6.47 -32.95
C GLY A 234 -6.43 7.50 -32.48
N ARG A 235 -5.62 8.10 -33.37
CA ARG A 235 -4.65 9.15 -32.97
C ARG A 235 -5.36 10.44 -32.60
N ARG A 236 -6.37 10.82 -33.39
CA ARG A 236 -7.22 11.97 -33.07
C ARG A 236 -7.98 11.73 -31.78
N LEU A 237 -8.60 10.56 -31.63
CA LEU A 237 -9.32 10.18 -30.41
C LEU A 237 -8.42 10.27 -29.17
N LEU A 238 -7.19 9.74 -29.23
CA LEU A 238 -6.23 9.85 -28.12
C LEU A 238 -5.91 11.31 -27.78
N ALA A 239 -5.75 12.18 -28.77
CA ALA A 239 -5.50 13.61 -28.56
C ALA A 239 -6.70 14.33 -27.92
N HIS A 240 -7.93 13.89 -28.17
CA HIS A 240 -9.12 14.40 -27.47
C HIS A 240 -9.20 13.84 -26.04
N ILE A 241 -8.94 12.54 -25.84
CA ILE A 241 -8.91 11.92 -24.50
C ILE A 241 -7.90 12.61 -23.59
N ARG A 242 -6.68 12.89 -24.07
CA ARG A 242 -5.65 13.58 -23.27
C ARG A 242 -6.00 15.02 -22.88
N ARG A 243 -6.95 15.65 -23.58
CA ARG A 243 -7.40 17.03 -23.32
C ARG A 243 -8.70 17.12 -22.52
N VAL A 244 -9.29 16.00 -22.11
CA VAL A 244 -10.54 16.05 -21.33
C VAL A 244 -10.30 16.69 -19.97
N ALA A 245 -11.24 17.54 -19.59
CA ALA A 245 -11.32 18.13 -18.27
C ALA A 245 -12.80 18.17 -17.88
N PHE A 246 -13.18 17.39 -16.87
CA PHE A 246 -14.57 17.31 -16.42
C PHE A 246 -14.63 17.03 -14.92
N ASN A 247 -15.81 17.24 -14.34
CA ASN A 247 -16.05 16.85 -12.95
C ASN A 247 -16.44 15.38 -12.90
N GLY A 248 -15.65 14.56 -12.20
CA GLY A 248 -15.86 13.13 -12.10
C GLY A 248 -17.13 12.74 -11.34
N SER A 249 -17.43 11.44 -11.36
CA SER A 249 -18.61 10.83 -10.75
C SER A 249 -18.76 11.12 -9.25
N ALA A 250 -17.66 11.33 -8.55
CA ALA A 250 -17.65 11.68 -7.12
C ALA A 250 -17.31 13.17 -6.86
N GLY A 251 -17.53 14.05 -7.83
CA GLY A 251 -17.29 15.49 -7.70
C GLY A 251 -15.81 15.89 -7.66
N THR A 252 -14.92 14.97 -8.05
CA THR A 252 -13.48 15.22 -8.11
C THR A 252 -13.08 15.54 -9.55
N PRO A 253 -12.31 16.61 -9.83
CA PRO A 253 -11.91 16.93 -11.19
C PRO A 253 -10.99 15.87 -11.78
N VAL A 254 -11.28 15.47 -13.02
CA VAL A 254 -10.53 14.51 -13.83
C VAL A 254 -9.84 15.25 -14.96
N SER A 255 -8.52 15.10 -15.06
CA SER A 255 -7.66 15.68 -16.09
C SER A 255 -6.36 14.88 -16.18
N PHE A 256 -5.60 15.06 -17.27
CA PHE A 256 -4.35 14.35 -17.52
C PHE A 256 -3.18 15.31 -17.71
N ASN A 257 -2.00 14.90 -17.27
CA ASN A 257 -0.74 15.60 -17.56
C ASN A 257 -0.18 15.23 -18.95
N GLU A 258 1.02 15.71 -19.29
CA GLU A 258 1.68 15.46 -20.58
C GLU A 258 1.94 13.96 -20.85
N ASN A 259 2.15 13.17 -19.80
CA ASN A 259 2.35 11.73 -19.89
C ASN A 259 1.02 10.95 -20.01
N GLY A 260 -0.12 11.60 -19.73
CA GLY A 260 -1.43 10.97 -19.69
C GLY A 260 -1.85 10.50 -18.28
N ASP A 261 -1.14 10.93 -17.23
CA ASP A 261 -1.44 10.54 -15.85
C ASP A 261 -2.35 11.56 -15.17
N ALA A 262 -3.27 11.07 -14.33
CA ALA A 262 -4.06 11.92 -13.46
C ALA A 262 -3.24 12.37 -12.23
N PRO A 263 -3.52 13.55 -11.65
CA PRO A 263 -2.83 14.01 -10.45
C PRO A 263 -2.99 13.03 -9.27
N GLY A 264 -1.85 12.56 -8.75
CA GLY A 264 -1.80 11.62 -7.62
C GLY A 264 -2.26 12.26 -6.31
N ARG A 265 -3.27 11.66 -5.68
CA ARG A 265 -3.78 12.01 -4.34
C ARG A 265 -4.01 10.71 -3.59
N TYR A 266 -3.56 10.64 -2.35
CA TYR A 266 -3.67 9.43 -1.54
C TYR A 266 -4.17 9.76 -0.14
N ASP A 267 -5.01 8.88 0.40
CA ASP A 267 -5.30 8.83 1.83
C ASP A 267 -4.38 7.77 2.46
N ILE A 268 -4.01 8.02 3.70
CA ILE A 268 -3.08 7.18 4.46
C ILE A 268 -3.84 6.59 5.62
N PHE A 269 -3.82 5.28 5.72
CA PHE A 269 -4.51 4.53 6.74
C PHE A 269 -3.50 3.85 7.66
N GLN A 270 -3.90 3.66 8.91
CA GLN A 270 -3.22 2.77 9.83
C GLN A 270 -4.19 1.69 10.27
N PHE A 271 -3.73 0.44 10.25
CA PHE A 271 -4.46 -0.66 10.85
C PHE A 271 -4.30 -0.62 12.37
N GLN A 272 -5.40 -0.38 13.06
CA GLN A 272 -5.48 -0.34 14.51
C GLN A 272 -6.34 -1.51 14.97
N GLY A 273 -5.69 -2.57 15.43
CA GLY A 273 -6.33 -3.79 15.88
C GLY A 273 -5.43 -4.64 16.76
N GLY A 274 -6.00 -5.55 17.53
CA GLY A 274 -5.30 -6.50 18.38
C GLY A 274 -6.29 -7.38 19.11
N ASN A 275 -5.85 -8.57 19.53
CA ASN A 275 -6.70 -9.56 20.23
C ASN A 275 -7.94 -9.96 19.40
N GLY A 276 -7.78 -10.16 18.09
CA GLY A 276 -8.84 -10.66 17.20
C GLY A 276 -9.88 -9.63 16.74
N SER A 277 -9.60 -8.33 16.90
CA SER A 277 -10.43 -7.26 16.34
C SER A 277 -9.56 -6.14 15.79
N GLY A 278 -10.01 -5.44 14.75
CA GLY A 278 -9.24 -4.32 14.18
C GLY A 278 -9.98 -3.58 13.09
N THR A 279 -9.57 -2.33 12.89
CA THR A 279 -10.14 -1.44 11.88
C THR A 279 -9.06 -0.55 11.29
N TYR A 280 -9.25 -0.10 10.05
CA TYR A 280 -8.41 0.94 9.47
C TYR A 280 -8.89 2.31 9.91
N ARG A 281 -7.97 3.15 10.38
CA ARG A 281 -8.22 4.57 10.63
C ARG A 281 -7.46 5.42 9.64
N ALA A 282 -8.10 6.46 9.12
CA ALA A 282 -7.41 7.46 8.31
C ALA A 282 -6.51 8.31 9.22
N VAL A 283 -5.20 8.26 8.98
CA VAL A 283 -4.17 8.95 9.79
C VAL A 283 -3.44 10.03 8.99
N GLY A 284 -3.86 10.30 7.76
CA GLY A 284 -3.24 11.35 6.95
C GLY A 284 -3.62 11.30 5.49
N GLN A 285 -2.97 12.16 4.72
CA GLN A 285 -3.14 12.26 3.28
C GLN A 285 -1.85 12.71 2.60
N TRP A 286 -1.73 12.38 1.33
CA TRP A 286 -0.69 12.86 0.44
C TRP A 286 -1.34 13.62 -0.72
N VAL A 287 -1.19 14.93 -0.72
CA VAL A 287 -1.65 15.83 -1.80
C VAL A 287 -0.55 16.87 -2.00
N GLN A 288 0.32 16.64 -3.01
CA GLN A 288 1.51 17.48 -3.25
C GLN A 288 2.46 17.59 -2.03
N GLY A 289 2.39 16.63 -1.11
CA GLY A 289 3.09 16.67 0.16
C GLY A 289 2.42 15.74 1.16
N LEU A 290 3.20 15.24 2.12
CA LEU A 290 2.70 14.34 3.16
C LEU A 290 2.18 15.14 4.35
N HIS A 291 0.98 14.82 4.81
CA HIS A 291 0.43 15.30 6.07
C HIS A 291 -0.10 14.11 6.88
N LEU A 292 0.54 13.84 8.03
CA LEU A 292 0.14 12.80 8.98
C LEU A 292 -0.41 13.43 10.25
N GLN A 293 -1.41 12.80 10.84
CA GLN A 293 -2.02 13.16 12.13
C GLN A 293 -1.45 12.20 13.17
N ALA A 294 -0.35 12.58 13.80
CA ALA A 294 0.39 11.71 14.72
C ALA A 294 -0.46 11.30 15.94
N GLU A 295 -1.41 12.14 16.33
CA GLU A 295 -2.34 11.95 17.45
C GLU A 295 -3.34 10.82 17.19
N GLU A 296 -3.67 10.58 15.92
CA GLU A 296 -4.57 9.48 15.51
C GLU A 296 -3.82 8.16 15.35
N MET A 297 -2.49 8.16 15.39
CA MET A 297 -1.68 6.96 15.19
C MET A 297 -1.49 6.17 16.49
N ALA A 298 -1.56 4.84 16.41
CA ALA A 298 -1.37 3.92 17.54
C ALA A 298 -0.30 2.88 17.23
N TRP A 299 0.60 2.61 18.19
CA TRP A 299 1.77 1.75 18.02
C TRP A 299 1.86 0.61 19.05
N GLY A 300 0.77 0.33 19.77
CA GLY A 300 0.71 -0.68 20.82
C GLY A 300 1.01 -0.11 22.21
N SER A 301 1.35 -0.97 23.18
CA SER A 301 1.40 -0.69 24.62
C SER A 301 2.12 0.61 25.01
N ASN A 302 1.35 1.70 25.11
CA ASN A 302 1.76 3.06 25.49
C ASN A 302 2.90 3.67 24.66
N SER A 303 3.17 3.17 23.45
CA SER A 303 4.20 3.77 22.57
C SER A 303 3.60 4.91 21.75
N THR A 304 4.27 6.06 21.75
CA THR A 304 3.91 7.23 20.93
C THR A 304 4.57 7.21 19.55
N SER A 305 5.51 6.30 19.31
CA SER A 305 6.27 6.20 18.06
C SER A 305 6.37 4.75 17.57
N PRO A 306 6.56 4.53 16.26
CA PRO A 306 6.86 3.20 15.74
C PRO A 306 8.19 2.68 16.31
N PRO A 307 8.42 1.35 16.32
CA PRO A 307 9.73 0.83 16.64
C PRO A 307 10.79 1.40 15.69
N PRO A 308 11.99 1.73 16.18
CA PRO A 308 13.03 2.33 15.35
C PRO A 308 13.52 1.32 14.30
N SER A 309 13.62 1.77 13.05
CA SER A 309 14.17 1.00 11.93
C SER A 309 15.44 1.65 11.42
N VAL A 310 16.56 1.29 12.05
CA VAL A 310 17.89 1.87 11.81
C VAL A 310 18.93 0.76 11.72
N CYS A 311 19.95 0.93 10.89
CA CYS A 311 21.00 -0.09 10.74
C CYS A 311 21.87 -0.18 12.00
N SER A 312 22.21 0.97 12.57
CA SER A 312 23.08 1.10 13.73
C SER A 312 22.45 2.06 14.73
N LEU A 313 22.45 1.68 16.00
CA LEU A 313 21.95 2.53 17.08
C LEU A 313 22.86 3.77 17.25
N PRO A 314 22.32 4.88 17.82
CA PRO A 314 23.15 6.02 18.20
C PRO A 314 24.25 5.58 19.17
N CYS A 315 25.48 6.04 18.92
CA CYS A 315 26.62 5.71 19.77
C CYS A 315 26.53 6.40 21.15
N GLY A 316 27.01 5.70 22.17
CA GLY A 316 26.98 6.17 23.55
C GLY A 316 27.87 7.40 23.79
N PRO A 317 27.80 7.99 24.99
CA PRO A 317 28.74 9.04 25.41
C PRO A 317 30.18 8.54 25.33
N GLY A 318 31.09 9.35 24.76
CA GLY A 318 32.50 8.98 24.57
C GLY A 318 32.78 8.07 23.38
N GLU A 319 31.76 7.64 22.64
CA GLU A 319 31.92 6.85 21.41
C GLU A 319 31.68 7.70 20.15
N ARG A 320 32.56 7.54 19.17
CA ARG A 320 32.40 8.13 17.83
C ARG A 320 31.82 7.12 16.84
N LYS A 321 31.13 7.63 15.83
CA LYS A 321 30.63 6.87 14.68
C LYS A 321 31.75 6.62 13.69
N LYS A 322 31.97 5.36 13.35
CA LYS A 322 32.81 4.94 12.23
C LYS A 322 31.93 4.36 11.12
N PRO A 323 31.73 5.07 10.00
CA PRO A 323 30.85 4.61 8.94
C PRO A 323 31.35 3.30 8.31
N VAL A 324 30.42 2.40 8.00
CA VAL A 324 30.71 1.17 7.27
C VAL A 324 30.90 1.52 5.80
N LYS A 325 32.03 1.10 5.22
CA LYS A 325 32.32 1.36 3.79
C LYS A 325 31.23 0.72 2.91
N GLY A 326 30.64 1.52 2.03
CA GLY A 326 29.62 1.06 1.07
C GLY A 326 28.19 1.09 1.58
N VAL A 327 27.94 1.32 2.88
CA VAL A 327 26.57 1.39 3.44
C VAL A 327 26.41 2.64 4.32
N PRO A 328 25.94 3.77 3.77
CA PRO A 328 26.01 5.07 4.44
C PRO A 328 25.18 5.17 5.73
N CYS A 329 24.14 4.35 5.89
CA CYS A 329 23.28 4.37 7.08
C CYS A 329 23.80 3.47 8.22
N CYS A 330 24.90 2.73 8.00
CA CYS A 330 25.46 1.81 8.98
C CYS A 330 26.79 2.35 9.50
N TRP A 331 27.01 2.25 10.81
CA TRP A 331 28.26 2.62 11.46
C TRP A 331 28.55 1.69 12.64
N HIS A 332 29.83 1.60 12.98
CA HIS A 332 30.26 1.05 14.26
C HIS A 332 30.50 2.16 15.26
N CYS A 333 30.21 1.89 16.52
CA CYS A 333 30.56 2.79 17.61
C CYS A 333 31.94 2.39 18.12
N GLU A 334 32.88 3.32 18.06
CA GLU A 334 34.23 3.15 18.58
C GLU A 334 34.44 4.11 19.75
N LEU A 335 34.91 3.58 20.87
CA LEU A 335 35.25 4.40 22.04
C LEU A 335 36.43 5.32 21.69
N CYS A 336 36.35 6.59 22.10
CA CYS A 336 37.51 7.47 22.08
C CYS A 336 38.59 6.92 23.02
N GLY A 337 39.83 6.86 22.56
CA GLY A 337 40.91 6.23 23.30
C GLY A 337 41.59 7.17 24.29
N GLY A 338 41.98 6.65 25.46
CA GLY A 338 42.84 7.35 26.43
C GLY A 338 42.28 8.72 26.87
N TYR A 339 43.10 9.76 26.75
CA TYR A 339 42.75 11.15 27.09
C TYR A 339 42.04 11.86 25.93
N GLN A 340 41.17 11.20 25.17
CA GLN A 340 40.41 11.83 24.09
C GLN A 340 38.94 11.99 24.50
N TYR A 341 38.35 13.13 24.14
CA TYR A 341 36.92 13.36 24.24
C TYR A 341 36.29 13.38 22.84
N ARG A 342 35.01 13.05 22.79
CA ARG A 342 34.24 13.14 21.55
C ARG A 342 33.91 14.60 21.26
N ALA A 343 34.56 15.17 20.25
CA ALA A 343 34.32 16.56 19.84
C ALA A 343 33.08 16.69 18.94
N ASP A 344 32.88 15.73 18.04
CA ASP A 344 31.70 15.62 17.19
C ASP A 344 31.28 14.14 17.04
N LEU A 345 30.23 13.86 16.26
CA LEU A 345 29.72 12.50 16.10
C LEU A 345 30.71 11.50 15.46
N PHE A 346 31.75 11.97 14.78
CA PHE A 346 32.70 11.18 14.00
C PHE A 346 34.16 11.31 14.48
N THR A 347 34.47 12.30 15.31
CA THR A 347 35.84 12.70 15.65
C THR A 347 36.08 12.71 17.15
N CYS A 348 37.15 12.03 17.57
CA CYS A 348 37.71 12.14 18.90
C CYS A 348 38.90 13.10 18.87
N LEU A 349 38.96 14.03 19.82
CA LEU A 349 40.08 14.96 19.98
C LEU A 349 40.76 14.75 21.34
N PRO A 350 42.07 14.96 21.43
CA PRO A 350 42.77 14.90 22.71
C PRO A 350 42.27 16.00 23.65
N CYS A 351 42.13 15.65 24.93
CA CYS A 351 41.86 16.58 26.01
C CYS A 351 43.04 17.55 26.17
N PRO A 352 42.76 18.82 26.48
CA PRO A 352 43.79 19.78 26.89
C PRO A 352 44.69 19.24 28.01
N SER A 353 45.99 19.53 27.93
CA SER A 353 47.02 18.97 28.83
C SER A 353 46.85 19.35 30.31
N ASP A 354 46.13 20.43 30.61
CA ASP A 354 45.75 20.90 31.94
C ASP A 354 44.64 20.05 32.61
N LEU A 355 43.83 19.34 31.83
CA LEU A 355 42.76 18.46 32.32
C LEU A 355 43.20 17.00 32.48
N GLN A 356 44.34 16.61 31.92
CA GLN A 356 44.86 15.24 32.00
C GLN A 356 45.46 14.88 33.37
N LEU A 357 45.71 15.87 34.24
CA LEU A 357 46.42 15.73 35.52
C LEU A 357 45.52 15.51 36.76
N TRP A 358 44.19 15.53 36.63
CA TRP A 358 43.26 15.54 37.78
C TRP A 358 42.77 14.16 38.27
N GLN A 359 43.30 13.05 37.75
CA GLN A 359 42.87 11.69 38.14
C GLN A 359 43.96 10.81 38.77
N THR A 360 45.14 11.37 39.08
CA THR A 360 46.24 10.63 39.74
C THR A 360 46.44 10.99 41.21
N GLN A 361 45.38 11.34 41.95
CA GLN A 361 45.41 11.33 43.42
C GLN A 361 44.30 10.48 43.99
#